data_AF-A0A1Z5T751-F1
#
_entry.id   AF-A0A1Z5T751-F1
#
_cell.length_a   1.000
_cell.length_b   1.000
_cell.length_c   1.000
_cell.angle_alpha   90.00
_cell.angle_beta   90.00
_cell.angle_gamma   90.00
#
_symmetry.space_group_name_H-M   'P 1'
#
loop_
_entity.id
_entity.type
_entity.pdbx_description
1 polymer ?
#
loop_
_entity_poly.entity_id
_entity_poly.type
_entity_poly.pdbx_seq_one_letter_code
_entity_poly.pdbx_strand_id
1 'polypeptide(L)'
;MMHQTSSRLLRMTEDDRPFTRGLQCSEQDFKDLFSTLMVSLPLTSHRVRFTRIEHTFTTEEAITNLGSLKFSQSNRMPDPKDPSRIVTTTTTTTFSMAKEMARSVCMRFLEARFVESVEGKTDFNSRGSVWQLTPKGMHILSRFCQRNGIHQKHVNELLDSPKNMMQLVILERETETDKLVHDEATVQVLFRRFAGDTGPNLKVHSSGSDSDSMSDYATGLIGVRMQRSRRNDKEAPYVFTGKAAYDWLMDCCTTVDKREIFELANSFIANELIVPAGDERQAPAGTAPRFAASKHVLYAITQKGMRIAGWVTSPNGSVHGDGTASRVVPNGVVRDSNTNRMTVIISDPALRLLFREYLRETHCEENLAFYVEVRSFLAEYERAKRDTSSPRLDIIRETLASAYSLYNAFLAPGSPCELNIDHNLRNALAGRMTRAVGEDEQMLKSLDEVAVLFDQAQSSVFKLMASDSVPKFSREPKYARVLRERNLEGLMNSFASASIS
;
A
#
# COMPACT_ATOMS: atom_id res chain seq x y z
N MET A 1 -18.58 -27.82 14.77
CA MET A 1 -17.32 -27.24 14.25
C MET A 1 -17.13 -27.77 12.84
N MET A 2 -17.33 -26.94 11.82
CA MET A 2 -16.80 -27.25 10.49
C MET A 2 -15.31 -26.90 10.52
N HIS A 3 -14.45 -27.92 10.46
CA HIS A 3 -13.03 -27.72 10.19
C HIS A 3 -12.86 -27.66 8.67
N GLN A 4 -12.60 -26.47 8.14
CA GLN A 4 -12.15 -26.31 6.76
C GLN A 4 -10.62 -26.21 6.79
N THR A 5 -9.95 -27.16 6.15
CA THR A 5 -8.48 -27.24 6.09
C THR A 5 -8.01 -26.63 4.77
N SER A 6 -7.43 -25.43 4.79
CA SER A 6 -6.72 -24.85 3.63
C SER A 6 -5.22 -25.17 3.73
N SER A 7 -4.62 -25.63 2.64
CA SER A 7 -3.23 -26.11 2.58
C SER A 7 -2.20 -25.04 2.21
N ARG A 8 -2.63 -23.84 1.78
CA ARG A 8 -1.73 -22.73 1.41
C ARG A 8 -1.90 -21.59 2.39
N LEU A 9 -0.88 -21.41 3.25
CA LEU A 9 -0.84 -20.38 4.29
C LEU A 9 -0.41 -19.00 3.73
N LEU A 10 0.36 -19.01 2.63
CA LEU A 10 0.83 -17.82 1.93
C LEU A 10 0.70 -18.05 0.43
N ARG A 11 0.00 -17.16 -0.27
CA ARG A 11 0.05 -17.08 -1.73
C ARG A 11 1.41 -16.55 -2.19
N MET A 12 2.01 -17.24 -3.15
CA MET A 12 3.29 -16.87 -3.78
C MET A 12 3.06 -16.49 -5.23
N THR A 13 3.83 -15.53 -5.74
CA THR A 13 3.92 -15.21 -7.16
C THR A 13 4.70 -16.29 -7.91
N GLU A 14 4.72 -16.21 -9.25
CA GLU A 14 5.48 -17.12 -10.11
C GLU A 14 6.98 -17.17 -9.79
N ASP A 15 7.49 -16.10 -9.15
CA ASP A 15 8.89 -15.94 -8.78
C ASP A 15 9.14 -16.17 -7.27
N ASP A 16 8.28 -16.94 -6.60
CA ASP A 16 8.40 -17.30 -5.17
C ASP A 16 8.49 -16.09 -4.20
N ARG A 17 7.94 -14.94 -4.62
CA ARG A 17 7.75 -13.78 -3.76
C ARG A 17 6.39 -13.91 -3.06
N PRO A 18 6.30 -13.63 -1.74
CA PRO A 18 5.01 -13.56 -1.08
C PRO A 18 4.14 -12.47 -1.70
N PHE A 19 2.87 -12.79 -1.97
CA PHE A 19 1.89 -11.80 -2.44
C PHE A 19 1.79 -10.65 -1.44
N THR A 20 1.95 -9.42 -1.95
CA THR A 20 2.02 -8.20 -1.15
C THR A 20 0.72 -7.42 -1.16
N ARG A 21 -0.04 -7.54 -2.25
CA ARG A 21 -1.45 -7.17 -2.36
C ARG A 21 -2.29 -8.38 -2.02
N GLY A 22 -2.94 -8.30 -0.87
CA GLY A 22 -4.23 -8.95 -0.74
C GLY A 22 -5.29 -8.13 -1.43
N LEU A 23 -6.42 -8.76 -1.77
CA LEU A 23 -7.68 -8.05 -1.65
C LEU A 23 -7.60 -7.28 -0.32
N GLN A 24 -7.70 -5.96 -0.40
CA GLN A 24 -7.54 -5.00 0.69
C GLN A 24 -8.39 -5.38 1.92
N CYS A 25 -9.35 -6.30 1.77
CA CYS A 25 -10.14 -6.91 2.84
C CYS A 25 -10.18 -8.44 2.94
N SER A 26 -9.49 -9.24 2.10
CA SER A 26 -9.54 -10.70 2.27
C SER A 26 -8.24 -11.50 2.20
N GLU A 27 -7.06 -10.97 1.84
CA GLU A 27 -5.87 -11.85 1.78
C GLU A 27 -4.51 -11.12 1.69
N GLN A 28 -4.13 -10.25 2.66
CA GLN A 28 -2.74 -9.73 2.69
C GLN A 28 -1.81 -10.73 3.37
N ASP A 29 -1.73 -11.96 2.86
CA ASP A 29 -1.12 -13.11 3.53
C ASP A 29 0.20 -12.81 4.24
N PHE A 30 1.14 -12.13 3.58
CA PHE A 30 2.45 -11.88 4.17
C PHE A 30 2.45 -10.81 5.28
N LYS A 31 1.78 -9.66 5.05
CA LYS A 31 1.70 -8.55 6.01
C LYS A 31 0.75 -8.86 7.17
N ASP A 32 -0.32 -9.61 6.88
CA ASP A 32 -1.30 -10.05 7.86
C ASP A 32 -0.72 -11.17 8.71
N LEU A 33 0.06 -12.09 8.13
CA LEU A 33 0.81 -13.07 8.93
C LEU A 33 1.80 -12.38 9.87
N PHE A 34 2.56 -11.40 9.36
CA PHE A 34 3.43 -10.58 10.20
C PHE A 34 2.66 -9.92 11.34
N SER A 35 1.58 -9.21 11.02
CA SER A 35 0.80 -8.46 12.01
C SER A 35 0.10 -9.38 13.01
N THR A 36 -0.39 -10.53 12.56
CA THR A 36 -0.99 -11.57 13.41
C THR A 36 0.03 -12.09 14.42
N LEU A 37 1.27 -12.34 13.99
CA LEU A 37 2.37 -12.71 14.88
C LEU A 37 2.66 -11.59 15.90
N MET A 38 2.73 -10.33 15.45
CA MET A 38 3.02 -9.22 16.37
C MET A 38 1.92 -9.02 17.41
N VAL A 39 0.65 -9.18 17.01
CA VAL A 39 -0.50 -9.14 17.94
C VAL A 39 -0.47 -10.31 18.92
N SER A 40 -0.09 -11.51 18.48
CA SER A 40 -0.08 -12.71 19.32
C SER A 40 1.11 -12.80 20.28
N LEU A 41 2.18 -12.03 20.04
CA LEU A 41 3.34 -11.96 20.91
C LEU A 41 3.10 -10.98 22.08
N PRO A 42 3.65 -11.26 23.27
CA PRO A 42 3.52 -10.36 24.42
C PRO A 42 4.35 -9.08 24.30
N LEU A 43 5.37 -9.06 23.42
CA LEU A 43 6.26 -7.93 23.15
C LEU A 43 6.88 -7.34 24.43
N THR A 44 7.48 -8.20 25.26
CA THR A 44 8.06 -7.83 26.55
C THR A 44 9.39 -7.08 26.40
N SER A 45 9.92 -6.56 27.51
CA SER A 45 11.26 -5.97 27.49
C SER A 45 12.33 -7.05 27.63
N HIS A 46 13.37 -6.98 26.79
CA HIS A 46 14.54 -7.84 26.89
C HIS A 46 15.78 -7.03 27.22
N ARG A 47 16.70 -7.63 27.99
CA ARG A 47 17.99 -7.02 28.31
C ARG A 47 19.01 -7.49 27.28
N VAL A 48 19.58 -6.56 26.54
CA VAL A 48 20.66 -6.80 25.60
C VAL A 48 21.88 -6.04 26.07
N ARG A 49 22.97 -6.76 26.33
CA ARG A 49 24.17 -6.21 27.00
C ARG A 49 23.79 -5.54 28.33
N PHE A 50 23.94 -4.21 28.42
CA PHE A 50 23.64 -3.42 29.62
C PHE A 50 22.36 -2.58 29.50
N THR A 51 21.63 -2.69 28.39
CA THR A 51 20.45 -1.87 28.11
C THR A 51 19.19 -2.74 28.09
N ARG A 52 18.11 -2.26 28.70
CA ARG A 52 16.78 -2.85 28.60
C ARG A 52 16.06 -2.20 27.41
N ILE A 53 15.56 -3.01 26.49
CA ILE A 53 14.82 -2.53 25.32
C ILE A 53 13.38 -3.01 25.41
N GLU A 54 12.44 -2.10 25.26
CA GLU A 54 11.00 -2.35 25.33
C GLU A 54 10.42 -2.78 23.99
N HIS A 55 9.26 -3.45 24.04
CA HIS A 55 8.52 -3.94 22.87
C HIS A 55 9.36 -4.83 21.94
N THR A 56 10.04 -5.82 22.53
CA THR A 56 10.92 -6.74 21.81
C THR A 56 10.41 -8.18 21.91
N PHE A 57 10.97 -9.04 21.08
CA PHE A 57 10.71 -10.48 21.13
C PHE A 57 11.98 -11.25 20.75
N THR A 58 12.05 -12.51 21.17
CA THR A 58 13.16 -13.42 20.84
C THR A 58 12.82 -14.29 19.63
N THR A 59 13.86 -14.80 18.96
CA THR A 59 13.71 -15.81 17.91
C THR A 59 12.87 -17.01 18.37
N GLU A 60 13.08 -17.48 19.60
CA GLU A 60 12.35 -18.63 20.15
C GLU A 60 10.86 -18.34 20.36
N GLU A 61 10.50 -17.17 20.87
CA GLU A 61 9.10 -16.75 21.02
C GLU A 61 8.40 -16.68 19.66
N ALA A 62 9.03 -16.05 18.66
CA ALA A 62 8.45 -15.93 17.32
C ALA A 62 8.23 -17.30 16.66
N ILE A 63 9.23 -18.17 16.66
CA ILE A 63 9.14 -19.50 16.04
C ILE A 63 8.10 -20.37 16.75
N THR A 64 8.05 -20.32 18.09
CA THR A 64 7.10 -21.11 18.87
C THR A 64 5.67 -20.64 18.63
N ASN A 65 5.45 -19.32 18.59
CA ASN A 65 4.14 -18.74 18.32
C ASN A 65 3.67 -19.06 16.91
N LEU A 66 4.52 -18.89 15.89
CA LEU A 66 4.23 -19.26 14.51
C LEU A 66 3.84 -20.73 14.36
N GLY A 67 4.46 -21.64 15.14
CA GLY A 67 4.14 -23.07 15.11
C GLY A 67 2.70 -23.41 15.53
N SER A 68 2.01 -22.52 16.23
CA SER A 68 0.61 -22.70 16.65
C SER A 68 -0.16 -21.38 16.68
N LEU A 69 0.05 -20.54 15.66
CA LEU A 69 -0.46 -19.19 15.60
C LEU A 69 -1.99 -19.19 15.55
N LYS A 70 -2.63 -18.39 16.39
CA LYS A 70 -4.08 -18.24 16.43
C LYS A 70 -4.46 -16.81 16.11
N PHE A 71 -5.26 -16.62 15.07
CA PHE A 71 -5.88 -15.36 14.75
C PHE A 71 -7.37 -15.45 15.04
N SER A 72 -7.89 -14.54 15.87
CA SER A 72 -9.33 -14.49 16.16
C SER A 72 -9.91 -13.20 15.58
N GLN A 73 -10.91 -13.34 14.73
CA GLN A 73 -11.64 -12.25 14.12
C GLN A 73 -13.10 -12.29 14.57
N SER A 74 -13.62 -11.17 15.05
CA SER A 74 -15.04 -11.04 15.41
C SER A 74 -15.84 -10.52 14.24
N ASN A 75 -16.80 -11.30 13.75
CA ASN A 75 -17.72 -10.93 12.69
C ASN A 75 -19.09 -10.58 13.28
N ARG A 76 -19.70 -9.48 12.83
CA ARG A 76 -20.99 -9.01 13.33
C ARG A 76 -22.03 -9.13 12.23
N MET A 77 -23.05 -9.94 12.47
CA MET A 77 -24.15 -10.15 11.52
C MET A 77 -25.49 -9.99 12.24
N PRO A 78 -26.54 -9.46 11.58
CA PRO A 78 -27.89 -9.49 12.14
C PRO A 78 -28.38 -10.93 12.35
N ASP A 79 -29.13 -11.17 13.42
CA ASP A 79 -29.74 -12.46 13.70
C ASP A 79 -30.72 -12.84 12.57
N PRO A 80 -30.61 -14.05 11.98
CA PRO A 80 -31.54 -14.53 10.95
C PRO A 80 -33.02 -14.50 11.38
N LYS A 81 -33.29 -14.65 12.67
CA LYS A 81 -34.66 -14.72 13.23
C LYS A 81 -35.15 -13.37 13.73
N ASP A 82 -34.25 -12.46 14.09
CA ASP A 82 -34.57 -11.12 14.57
C ASP A 82 -33.53 -10.10 14.04
N PRO A 83 -33.80 -9.47 12.88
CA PRO A 83 -32.86 -8.53 12.26
C PRO A 83 -32.48 -7.31 13.13
N SER A 84 -33.22 -7.02 14.20
CA SER A 84 -32.89 -5.94 15.15
C SER A 84 -31.77 -6.32 16.11
N ARG A 85 -31.47 -7.61 16.25
CA ARG A 85 -30.43 -8.15 17.13
C ARG A 85 -29.15 -8.43 16.34
N ILE A 86 -28.01 -7.98 16.86
CA ILE A 86 -26.68 -8.28 16.28
C ILE A 86 -26.08 -9.52 16.96
N VAL A 87 -25.72 -10.52 16.16
CA VAL A 87 -24.96 -11.70 16.57
C VAL A 87 -23.48 -11.47 16.26
N THR A 88 -22.63 -11.64 17.27
CA THR A 88 -21.17 -11.60 17.10
C THR A 88 -20.63 -13.03 17.05
N THR A 89 -20.08 -13.42 15.91
CA THR A 89 -19.42 -14.70 15.69
C THR A 89 -17.91 -14.50 15.70
N THR A 90 -17.21 -15.10 16.65
CA THR A 90 -15.75 -15.09 16.68
C THR A 90 -15.21 -16.28 15.91
N THR A 91 -14.57 -16.03 14.76
CA THR A 91 -13.86 -17.04 13.98
C THR A 91 -12.40 -17.05 14.41
N THR A 92 -11.93 -18.18 14.93
CA THR A 92 -10.50 -18.38 15.23
C THR A 92 -9.85 -19.25 14.18
N THR A 93 -9.01 -18.63 13.34
CA THR A 93 -8.16 -19.32 12.38
C THR A 93 -6.86 -19.72 13.07
N THR A 94 -6.56 -21.02 13.07
CA THR A 94 -5.30 -21.54 13.63
C THR A 94 -4.39 -21.95 12.48
N PHE A 95 -3.20 -21.38 12.47
CA PHE A 95 -2.13 -21.72 11.57
C PHE A 95 -1.13 -22.61 12.32
N SER A 96 -0.61 -23.62 11.62
CA SER A 96 0.43 -24.49 12.13
C SER A 96 1.54 -24.56 11.10
N MET A 97 2.78 -24.35 11.53
CA MET A 97 3.93 -24.46 10.66
C MET A 97 5.11 -25.13 11.37
N ALA A 98 5.90 -25.87 10.59
CA ALA A 98 7.13 -26.47 11.09
C ALA A 98 8.17 -25.39 11.45
N LYS A 99 9.06 -25.69 12.40
CA LYS A 99 10.07 -24.73 12.89
C LYS A 99 10.96 -24.14 11.78
N GLU A 100 11.35 -24.95 10.80
CA GLU A 100 12.16 -24.48 9.66
C GLU A 100 11.39 -23.50 8.78
N MET A 101 10.09 -23.76 8.56
CA MET A 101 9.23 -22.85 7.81
C MET A 101 9.01 -21.53 8.58
N ALA A 102 8.80 -21.59 9.89
CA ALA A 102 8.72 -20.41 10.75
C ALA A 102 10.00 -19.55 10.68
N ARG A 103 11.19 -20.18 10.69
CA ARG A 103 12.46 -19.46 10.49
C ARG A 103 12.52 -18.79 9.14
N SER A 104 12.14 -19.49 8.07
CA SER A 104 12.11 -18.92 6.72
C SER A 104 11.18 -17.71 6.64
N VAL A 105 9.98 -17.78 7.24
CA VAL A 105 9.03 -16.67 7.33
C VAL A 105 9.64 -15.48 8.09
N CYS A 106 10.26 -15.71 9.24
CA CYS A 106 10.96 -14.65 10.00
C CYS A 106 12.10 -14.01 9.19
N MET A 107 12.87 -14.81 8.44
CA MET A 107 13.90 -14.29 7.54
C MET A 107 13.30 -13.35 6.49
N ARG A 108 12.14 -13.71 5.91
CA ARG A 108 11.45 -12.83 4.96
C ARG A 108 10.97 -11.53 5.63
N PHE A 109 10.51 -11.55 6.89
CA PHE A 109 10.16 -10.32 7.62
C PHE A 109 11.37 -9.40 7.83
N LEU A 110 12.56 -9.97 8.06
CA LEU A 110 13.80 -9.23 8.17
C LEU A 110 14.24 -8.65 6.81
N GLU A 111 14.17 -9.44 5.74
CA GLU A 111 14.49 -8.97 4.37
C GLU A 111 13.57 -7.83 3.91
N ALA A 112 12.28 -7.92 4.25
CA ALA A 112 11.28 -6.89 4.00
C ALA A 112 11.40 -5.68 4.95
N ARG A 113 12.33 -5.74 5.93
CA ARG A 113 12.59 -4.73 6.96
C ARG A 113 11.37 -4.39 7.81
N PHE A 114 10.58 -5.39 8.18
CA PHE A 114 9.51 -5.22 9.19
C PHE A 114 10.07 -5.29 10.60
N VAL A 115 11.17 -6.01 10.78
CA VAL A 115 11.88 -6.20 12.05
C VAL A 115 13.37 -6.01 11.84
N GLU A 116 14.07 -5.66 12.92
CA GLU A 116 15.52 -5.52 12.94
C GLU A 116 16.11 -6.14 14.21
N SER A 117 17.38 -6.54 14.13
CA SER A 117 18.09 -7.11 15.28
C SER A 117 18.60 -6.01 16.20
N VAL A 118 18.35 -6.18 17.48
CA VAL A 118 18.93 -5.32 18.54
C VAL A 118 20.42 -5.60 18.75
N GLU A 119 20.89 -6.78 18.32
CA GLU A 119 22.26 -7.26 18.54
C GLU A 119 23.12 -7.23 17.27
N GLY A 120 22.57 -6.73 16.16
CA GLY A 120 23.23 -6.74 14.85
C GLY A 120 23.26 -8.12 14.19
N LYS A 121 22.36 -9.03 14.57
CA LYS A 121 22.17 -10.32 13.90
C LYS A 121 21.49 -10.14 12.55
N THR A 122 21.88 -10.96 11.59
CA THR A 122 21.36 -10.95 10.22
C THR A 122 20.48 -12.17 9.91
N ASP A 123 20.31 -13.08 10.89
CA ASP A 123 19.50 -14.29 10.73
C ASP A 123 18.78 -14.71 12.03
N PHE A 124 17.80 -15.61 11.88
CA PHE A 124 17.03 -16.22 12.97
C PHE A 124 17.56 -17.61 13.40
N ASN A 125 18.86 -17.89 13.22
CA ASN A 125 19.42 -19.19 13.62
C ASN A 125 19.63 -19.28 15.13
N SER A 126 20.00 -18.16 15.77
CA SER A 126 20.20 -18.08 17.21
C SER A 126 18.89 -17.83 17.95
N ARG A 127 18.51 -18.78 18.82
CA ARG A 127 17.25 -18.78 19.61
C ARG A 127 17.11 -17.57 20.54
N GLY A 128 18.21 -17.12 21.14
CA GLY A 128 18.22 -16.00 22.09
C GLY A 128 18.32 -14.63 21.44
N SER A 129 18.35 -14.54 20.10
CA SER A 129 18.51 -13.25 19.43
C SER A 129 17.27 -12.38 19.66
N VAL A 130 17.49 -11.12 20.00
CA VAL A 130 16.43 -10.16 20.31
C VAL A 130 16.14 -9.27 19.09
N TRP A 131 14.86 -9.11 18.80
CA TRP A 131 14.33 -8.38 17.66
C TRP A 131 13.36 -7.28 18.10
N GLN A 132 13.29 -6.21 17.32
CA GLN A 132 12.31 -5.15 17.47
C GLN A 132 11.65 -4.83 16.13
N LEU A 133 10.46 -4.24 16.16
CA LEU A 133 9.81 -3.75 14.94
C LEU A 133 10.51 -2.48 14.45
N THR A 134 10.62 -2.37 13.13
CA THR A 134 11.05 -1.14 12.46
C THR A 134 9.85 -0.18 12.31
N PRO A 135 10.07 1.12 12.02
CA PRO A 135 8.98 2.05 11.72
C PRO A 135 8.04 1.57 10.60
N LYS A 136 8.59 0.88 9.59
CA LYS A 136 7.82 0.23 8.52
C LYS A 136 6.95 -0.91 9.06
N GLY A 137 7.51 -1.79 9.89
CA GLY A 137 6.76 -2.87 10.54
C GLY A 137 5.64 -2.35 11.43
N MET A 138 5.89 -1.30 12.21
CA MET A 138 4.86 -0.64 13.03
C MET A 138 3.74 -0.02 12.18
N HIS A 139 4.07 0.61 11.05
CA HIS A 139 3.05 1.16 10.15
C HIS A 139 2.14 0.05 9.58
N ILE A 140 2.72 -1.09 9.20
CA ILE A 140 1.97 -2.24 8.70
C ILE A 140 1.05 -2.80 9.80
N LEU A 141 1.58 -2.98 11.01
CA LEU A 141 0.82 -3.43 12.17
C LEU A 141 -0.32 -2.46 12.52
N SER A 142 -0.05 -1.15 12.51
CA SER A 142 -1.06 -0.12 12.78
C SER A 142 -2.24 -0.22 11.81
N ARG A 143 -1.96 -0.33 10.50
CA ARG A 143 -3.01 -0.52 9.49
C ARG A 143 -3.78 -1.82 9.68
N PHE A 144 -3.09 -2.90 10.04
CA PHE A 144 -3.73 -4.19 10.33
C PHE A 144 -4.68 -4.10 11.53
N CYS A 145 -4.25 -3.46 12.62
CA CYS A 145 -5.06 -3.27 13.82
C CYS A 145 -6.26 -2.35 13.56
N GLN A 146 -6.07 -1.27 12.82
CA GLN A 146 -7.17 -0.37 12.41
C GLN A 146 -8.20 -1.13 11.59
N ARG A 147 -7.78 -1.85 10.53
CA ARG A 147 -8.69 -2.60 9.65
C ARG A 147 -9.46 -3.70 10.38
N ASN A 148 -8.84 -4.37 11.35
CA ASN A 148 -9.45 -5.49 12.08
C ASN A 148 -10.05 -5.10 13.44
N GLY A 149 -10.00 -3.83 13.84
CA GLY A 149 -10.55 -3.35 15.11
C GLY A 149 -9.84 -3.95 16.34
N ILE A 150 -8.52 -4.17 16.24
CA ILE A 150 -7.73 -4.80 17.30
C ILE A 150 -7.29 -3.71 18.30
N HIS A 151 -7.74 -3.85 19.54
CA HIS A 151 -7.42 -2.94 20.65
C HIS A 151 -6.77 -3.70 21.83
N GLN A 152 -5.61 -4.31 21.59
CA GLN A 152 -4.86 -5.01 22.64
C GLN A 152 -3.87 -4.06 23.30
N LYS A 153 -3.79 -4.10 24.64
CA LYS A 153 -3.02 -3.13 25.44
C LYS A 153 -1.55 -3.06 25.03
N HIS A 154 -0.85 -4.19 24.94
CA HIS A 154 0.57 -4.23 24.59
C HIS A 154 0.85 -3.76 23.15
N VAL A 155 -0.10 -3.97 22.24
CA VAL A 155 0.00 -3.49 20.86
C VAL A 155 -0.18 -1.98 20.80
N ASN A 156 -1.18 -1.43 21.51
CA ASN A 156 -1.40 0.01 21.57
C ASN A 156 -0.20 0.72 22.20
N GLU A 157 0.38 0.20 23.29
CA GLU A 157 1.60 0.75 23.89
C GLU A 157 2.78 0.83 22.91
N LEU A 158 2.95 -0.19 22.06
CA LEU A 158 3.94 -0.16 20.97
C LEU A 158 3.60 0.88 19.89
N LEU A 159 2.33 0.94 19.45
CA LEU A 159 1.90 1.82 18.37
C LEU A 159 1.86 3.30 18.77
N ASP A 160 1.65 3.60 20.05
CA ASP A 160 1.70 4.95 20.63
C ASP A 160 3.14 5.38 20.95
N SER A 161 4.11 4.46 20.84
CA SER A 161 5.52 4.78 21.07
C SER A 161 6.05 5.76 20.01
N PRO A 162 7.06 6.59 20.35
CA PRO A 162 7.65 7.54 19.42
C PRO A 162 8.38 6.89 18.24
N LYS A 163 8.46 5.54 18.18
CA LYS A 163 9.05 4.83 17.05
C LYS A 163 8.08 4.72 15.85
N ASN A 164 6.77 4.81 16.08
CA ASN A 164 5.76 4.69 15.02
C ASN A 164 5.55 6.04 14.29
N MET A 165 6.53 6.47 13.52
CA MET A 165 6.51 7.75 12.79
C MET A 165 6.36 7.62 11.27
N MET A 166 6.36 6.39 10.76
CA MET A 166 6.47 6.12 9.33
C MET A 166 5.22 6.54 8.57
N GLN A 167 5.40 7.36 7.53
CA GLN A 167 4.42 7.60 6.49
C GLN A 167 4.80 6.80 5.25
N LEU A 168 4.34 5.54 5.20
CA LEU A 168 4.70 4.61 4.13
C LEU A 168 4.02 4.99 2.80
N VAL A 169 4.76 4.90 1.70
CA VAL A 169 4.24 5.01 0.34
C VAL A 169 3.64 3.68 -0.09
N ILE A 170 2.33 3.70 -0.36
CA ILE A 170 1.59 2.51 -0.82
C ILE A 170 1.68 2.44 -2.34
N LEU A 171 2.46 1.48 -2.83
CA LEU A 171 2.68 1.30 -4.26
C LEU A 171 1.48 0.63 -4.93
N GLU A 172 1.17 1.08 -6.14
CA GLU A 172 0.15 0.47 -6.99
C GLU A 172 0.64 -0.87 -7.56
N ARG A 173 -0.22 -1.88 -7.51
CA ARG A 173 0.07 -3.25 -7.93
C ARG A 173 -1.04 -3.82 -8.80
N GLU A 174 -0.66 -4.64 -9.77
CA GLU A 174 -1.61 -5.43 -10.57
C GLU A 174 -2.31 -6.46 -9.70
N THR A 175 -3.61 -6.69 -9.94
CA THR A 175 -4.44 -7.59 -9.10
C THR A 175 -4.04 -9.04 -9.24
N GLU A 176 -3.70 -9.48 -10.46
CA GLU A 176 -3.47 -10.91 -10.75
C GLU A 176 -2.04 -11.35 -10.48
N THR A 177 -1.06 -10.51 -10.84
CA THR A 177 0.37 -10.83 -10.84
C THR A 177 1.10 -10.30 -9.60
N ASP A 178 0.48 -9.40 -8.84
CA ASP A 178 1.09 -8.64 -7.74
C ASP A 178 2.33 -7.82 -8.14
N LYS A 179 2.57 -7.63 -9.45
CA LYS A 179 3.67 -6.83 -9.98
C LYS A 179 3.43 -5.34 -9.73
N LEU A 180 4.51 -4.61 -9.54
CA LEU A 180 4.47 -3.16 -9.37
C LEU A 180 4.10 -2.49 -10.69
N VAL A 181 3.16 -1.56 -10.60
CA VAL A 181 2.83 -0.67 -11.72
C VAL A 181 3.99 0.31 -11.89
N HIS A 182 4.59 0.34 -13.08
CA HIS A 182 5.79 1.09 -13.41
C HIS A 182 5.62 2.01 -14.62
N ASP A 183 4.39 2.47 -14.87
CA ASP A 183 4.15 3.51 -15.88
C ASP A 183 4.90 4.81 -15.51
N GLU A 184 5.25 5.60 -16.53
CA GLU A 184 6.06 6.81 -16.35
C GLU A 184 5.48 7.76 -15.29
N ALA A 185 4.16 7.92 -15.24
CA ALA A 185 3.54 8.83 -14.28
C ALA A 185 3.62 8.31 -12.84
N THR A 186 3.40 7.02 -12.62
CA THR A 186 3.55 6.40 -11.28
C THR A 186 4.99 6.48 -10.81
N VAL A 187 5.93 6.22 -11.71
CA VAL A 187 7.37 6.33 -11.44
C VAL A 187 7.74 7.78 -11.08
N GLN A 188 7.20 8.78 -11.77
CA GLN A 188 7.43 10.20 -11.45
C GLN A 188 6.87 10.60 -10.07
N VAL A 189 5.66 10.14 -9.71
CA VAL A 189 5.07 10.40 -8.38
C VAL A 189 5.94 9.79 -7.28
N LEU A 190 6.36 8.53 -7.45
CA LEU A 190 7.28 7.87 -6.52
C LEU A 190 8.62 8.61 -6.45
N PHE A 191 9.17 8.99 -7.60
CA PHE A 191 10.46 9.70 -7.68
C PHE A 191 10.43 11.04 -6.94
N ARG A 192 9.30 11.74 -6.96
CA ARG A 192 9.13 12.99 -6.20
C ARG A 192 9.26 12.78 -4.70
N ARG A 193 8.71 11.68 -4.17
CA ARG A 193 8.88 11.28 -2.76
C ARG A 193 10.32 10.85 -2.49
N PHE A 194 10.88 10.04 -3.39
CA PHE A 194 12.25 9.55 -3.34
C PHE A 194 13.27 10.68 -3.30
N ALA A 195 13.16 11.68 -4.17
CA ALA A 195 14.07 12.80 -4.19
C ALA A 195 13.84 13.74 -2.99
N GLY A 196 12.59 13.87 -2.54
CA GLY A 196 12.16 14.83 -1.52
C GLY A 196 11.57 16.08 -2.19
N ASP A 197 10.39 16.51 -1.75
CA ASP A 197 9.63 17.61 -2.36
C ASP A 197 9.99 19.01 -1.82
N THR A 198 10.73 19.07 -0.71
CA THR A 198 11.25 20.29 -0.07
C THR A 198 12.67 20.64 -0.49
N GLY A 199 13.32 19.79 -1.28
CA GLY A 199 14.70 19.95 -1.73
C GLY A 199 15.57 18.71 -1.48
N PRO A 200 16.85 18.74 -1.91
CA PRO A 200 17.77 17.63 -1.72
C PRO A 200 18.14 17.44 -0.23
N ASN A 201 18.11 16.19 0.24
CA ASN A 201 18.50 15.84 1.60
C ASN A 201 20.03 15.74 1.73
N LEU A 202 20.70 16.88 1.95
CA LEU A 202 22.16 16.97 1.99
C LEU A 202 22.74 16.63 3.38
N LYS A 203 23.77 15.78 3.42
CA LYS A 203 24.51 15.47 4.66
C LYS A 203 25.29 16.71 5.13
N VAL A 204 24.95 17.28 6.29
CA VAL A 204 25.60 18.48 6.84
C VAL A 204 26.99 18.17 7.43
N HIS A 205 27.22 16.94 7.93
CA HIS A 205 28.51 16.50 8.47
C HIS A 205 28.84 15.05 8.09
N SER A 206 30.03 14.82 7.52
CA SER A 206 30.49 13.52 6.99
C SER A 206 31.23 12.64 8.00
N SER A 207 31.00 12.79 9.31
CA SER A 207 31.82 12.17 10.37
C SER A 207 31.12 11.10 11.24
N GLY A 208 29.87 10.73 10.97
CA GLY A 208 29.20 9.60 11.64
C GLY A 208 29.33 8.32 10.85
N SER A 209 29.71 7.22 11.50
CA SER A 209 29.80 5.86 10.95
C SER A 209 28.56 5.48 10.14
N ASP A 210 28.76 4.77 9.02
CA ASP A 210 27.74 4.31 8.07
C ASP A 210 26.79 3.22 8.64
N SER A 211 26.63 3.14 9.97
CA SER A 211 25.98 2.00 10.64
C SER A 211 24.47 2.16 10.86
N ASP A 212 23.88 3.34 10.67
CA ASP A 212 22.50 3.64 11.12
C ASP A 212 21.51 3.91 9.97
N SER A 213 21.67 3.26 8.82
CA SER A 213 20.83 3.48 7.64
C SER A 213 19.32 3.26 7.85
N MET A 214 18.92 2.45 8.85
CA MET A 214 17.51 2.18 9.14
C MET A 214 16.82 3.33 9.90
N SER A 215 17.55 4.01 10.78
CA SER A 215 17.03 5.15 11.55
C SER A 215 16.85 6.39 10.68
N ASP A 216 17.62 6.45 9.58
CA ASP A 216 17.73 7.60 8.71
C ASP A 216 16.40 7.97 8.05
N TYR A 217 15.54 6.99 7.79
CA TYR A 217 14.26 7.17 7.09
C TYR A 217 13.04 6.84 7.96
N ALA A 218 13.18 6.92 9.29
CA ALA A 218 12.15 6.48 10.24
C ALA A 218 10.77 7.14 10.04
N THR A 219 10.71 8.35 9.49
CA THR A 219 9.46 9.07 9.21
C THR A 219 8.89 8.79 7.82
N GLY A 220 9.71 8.31 6.87
CA GLY A 220 9.34 8.18 5.45
C GLY A 220 9.11 9.51 4.71
N LEU A 221 9.25 10.66 5.38
CA LEU A 221 8.96 11.98 4.82
C LEU A 221 10.16 12.65 4.14
N ILE A 222 11.37 12.23 4.52
CA ILE A 222 12.58 12.80 3.93
C ILE A 222 12.97 12.03 2.68
N GLY A 223 13.48 12.76 1.67
CA GLY A 223 14.05 12.15 0.47
C GLY A 223 15.34 11.39 0.75
N VAL A 224 15.79 10.63 -0.24
CA VAL A 224 17.03 9.87 -0.24
C VAL A 224 18.20 10.78 0.13
N ARG A 225 19.12 10.26 0.94
CA ARG A 225 20.31 11.01 1.34
C ARG A 225 21.22 11.29 0.14
N MET A 226 21.65 12.55 0.05
CA MET A 226 22.45 13.07 -1.05
C MET A 226 23.68 13.84 -0.57
N GLN A 227 24.59 14.06 -1.51
CA GLN A 227 25.73 14.95 -1.39
C GLN A 227 25.88 15.77 -2.68
N ARG A 228 26.63 16.87 -2.60
CA ARG A 228 27.01 17.61 -3.82
C ARG A 228 28.05 16.82 -4.61
N SER A 229 27.91 16.84 -5.94
CA SER A 229 28.90 16.25 -6.83
C SER A 229 30.26 16.93 -6.65
N ARG A 230 31.33 16.12 -6.61
CA ARG A 230 32.71 16.62 -6.55
C ARG A 230 33.20 17.15 -7.89
N ARG A 231 32.68 16.58 -8.99
CA ARG A 231 32.86 17.12 -10.33
C ARG A 231 31.86 18.26 -10.44
N ASN A 232 32.31 19.47 -10.81
CA ASN A 232 31.50 20.69 -10.83
C ASN A 232 30.46 20.65 -11.98
N ASP A 233 29.61 19.63 -11.96
CA ASP A 233 28.60 19.31 -12.95
C ASP A 233 27.33 20.09 -12.60
N LYS A 234 27.11 21.18 -13.34
CA LYS A 234 25.98 22.08 -13.12
C LYS A 234 24.64 21.44 -13.50
N GLU A 235 24.64 20.42 -14.36
CA GLU A 235 23.41 19.78 -14.85
C GLU A 235 22.94 18.64 -13.96
N ALA A 236 23.84 18.06 -13.17
CA ALA A 236 23.53 17.01 -12.19
C ALA A 236 24.31 17.22 -10.87
N PRO A 237 24.02 18.30 -10.12
CA PRO A 237 24.83 18.72 -8.97
C PRO A 237 24.63 17.85 -7.71
N TYR A 238 23.58 17.04 -7.66
CA TYR A 238 23.21 16.23 -6.49
C TYR A 238 23.37 14.74 -6.81
N VAL A 239 24.15 14.05 -5.98
CA VAL A 239 24.43 12.62 -6.12
C VAL A 239 24.08 11.85 -4.85
N PHE A 240 23.68 10.61 -5.01
CA PHE A 240 23.41 9.65 -3.93
C PHE A 240 24.05 8.30 -4.25
N THR A 241 24.24 7.45 -3.23
CA THR A 241 24.77 6.10 -3.44
C THR A 241 23.67 5.13 -3.85
N GLY A 242 24.00 4.12 -4.65
CA GLY A 242 23.05 3.05 -4.98
C GLY A 242 22.50 2.35 -3.73
N LYS A 243 23.31 2.23 -2.66
CA LYS A 243 22.87 1.73 -1.36
C LYS A 243 21.81 2.63 -0.70
N ALA A 244 22.01 3.95 -0.68
CA ALA A 244 21.03 4.88 -0.11
C ALA A 244 19.69 4.82 -0.85
N ALA A 245 19.72 4.68 -2.18
CA ALA A 245 18.52 4.51 -2.98
C ALA A 245 17.79 3.19 -2.69
N TYR A 246 18.55 2.09 -2.58
CA TYR A 246 18.00 0.80 -2.18
C TYR A 246 17.31 0.89 -0.81
N ASP A 247 17.96 1.54 0.15
CA ASP A 247 17.44 1.66 1.51
C ASP A 247 16.13 2.46 1.55
N TRP A 248 16.10 3.63 0.90
CA TRP A 248 14.90 4.45 0.85
C TRP A 248 13.73 3.69 0.19
N LEU A 249 13.98 3.02 -0.93
CA LEU A 249 12.95 2.25 -1.63
C LEU A 249 12.44 1.07 -0.79
N MET A 250 13.30 0.41 0.01
CA MET A 250 12.85 -0.64 0.93
C MET A 250 12.09 -0.07 2.14
N ASP A 251 12.58 1.01 2.75
CA ASP A 251 12.10 1.47 4.06
C ASP A 251 10.83 2.32 3.95
N CYS A 252 10.75 3.14 2.92
CA CYS A 252 9.69 4.13 2.75
C CYS A 252 8.54 3.64 1.85
N CYS A 253 8.62 2.45 1.27
CA CYS A 253 7.59 1.91 0.39
C CYS A 253 7.06 0.54 0.86
N THR A 254 5.92 0.13 0.33
CA THR A 254 5.32 -1.20 0.57
C THR A 254 6.02 -2.35 -0.19
N THR A 255 7.27 -2.20 -0.63
CA THR A 255 8.06 -3.28 -1.22
C THR A 255 8.39 -4.32 -0.13
N VAL A 256 8.57 -5.58 -0.52
CA VAL A 256 8.95 -6.65 0.41
C VAL A 256 10.12 -7.48 -0.11
N ASP A 257 10.46 -7.34 -1.39
CA ASP A 257 11.55 -8.07 -2.04
C ASP A 257 12.54 -7.12 -2.69
N LYS A 258 13.83 -7.50 -2.67
CA LYS A 258 14.91 -6.72 -3.31
C LYS A 258 14.70 -6.54 -4.81
N ARG A 259 14.08 -7.51 -5.50
CA ARG A 259 13.82 -7.46 -6.95
C ARG A 259 12.99 -6.25 -7.33
N GLU A 260 11.95 -5.96 -6.55
CA GLU A 260 11.07 -4.81 -6.73
C GLU A 260 11.84 -3.49 -6.66
N ILE A 261 12.83 -3.40 -5.77
CA ILE A 261 13.69 -2.23 -5.64
C ILE A 261 14.53 -2.04 -6.90
N PHE A 262 15.11 -3.12 -7.43
CA PHE A 262 15.86 -3.05 -8.68
C PHE A 262 14.94 -2.66 -9.85
N GLU A 263 13.71 -3.17 -9.94
CA GLU A 263 12.75 -2.78 -10.98
C GLU A 263 12.42 -1.28 -10.93
N LEU A 264 12.11 -0.75 -9.74
CA LEU A 264 11.82 0.68 -9.55
C LEU A 264 13.04 1.55 -9.84
N ALA A 265 14.22 1.19 -9.34
CA ALA A 265 15.43 1.96 -9.56
C ALA A 265 15.89 1.94 -11.03
N ASN A 266 15.72 0.82 -11.73
CA ASN A 266 15.94 0.76 -13.18
C ASN A 266 14.91 1.62 -13.93
N SER A 267 13.67 1.69 -13.45
CA SER A 267 12.66 2.58 -14.01
C SER A 267 13.05 4.06 -13.87
N PHE A 268 13.70 4.46 -12.78
CA PHE A 268 14.25 5.82 -12.65
C PHE A 268 15.32 6.14 -13.71
N ILE A 269 16.18 5.16 -14.03
CA ILE A 269 17.19 5.30 -15.10
C ILE A 269 16.51 5.37 -16.47
N ALA A 270 15.60 4.44 -16.77
CA ALA A 270 14.88 4.37 -18.04
C ALA A 270 14.04 5.63 -18.33
N ASN A 271 13.50 6.28 -17.29
CA ASN A 271 12.78 7.54 -17.40
C ASN A 271 13.69 8.78 -17.36
N GLU A 272 15.02 8.60 -17.40
CA GLU A 272 16.04 9.65 -17.36
C GLU A 272 15.95 10.57 -16.13
N LEU A 273 15.42 10.07 -15.01
CA LEU A 273 15.32 10.82 -13.76
C LEU A 273 16.65 10.82 -13.01
N ILE A 274 17.43 9.75 -13.18
CA ILE A 274 18.76 9.58 -12.60
C ILE A 274 19.73 9.02 -13.65
N VAL A 275 21.02 9.29 -13.47
CA VAL A 275 22.09 8.76 -14.32
C VAL A 275 23.28 8.30 -13.48
N PRO A 276 24.05 7.28 -13.90
CA PRO A 276 25.29 6.93 -13.24
C PRO A 276 26.25 8.13 -13.16
N ALA A 277 26.93 8.27 -12.02
CA ALA A 277 27.86 9.35 -11.74
C ALA A 277 29.28 8.81 -11.48
N GLY A 278 30.29 9.64 -11.77
CA GLY A 278 31.69 9.25 -11.58
C GLY A 278 32.24 8.39 -12.73
N ASP A 279 32.97 7.33 -12.39
CA ASP A 279 33.65 6.46 -13.36
C ASP A 279 32.70 5.44 -14.02
N GLU A 280 31.52 5.22 -13.42
CA GLU A 280 30.46 4.36 -13.96
C GLU A 280 29.67 5.00 -15.12
N ARG A 281 30.00 6.24 -15.51
CA ARG A 281 29.51 6.81 -16.78
C ARG A 281 30.02 6.04 -18.00
N GLN A 282 31.13 5.30 -17.86
CA GLN A 282 31.72 4.49 -18.91
C GLN A 282 31.15 3.06 -18.88
N ALA A 283 29.83 2.92 -19.02
CA ALA A 283 29.28 1.63 -19.45
C ALA A 283 29.80 1.34 -20.87
N PRO A 284 30.16 0.09 -21.21
CA PRO A 284 30.59 -0.25 -22.55
C PRO A 284 29.52 0.16 -23.57
N ALA A 285 29.96 0.75 -24.69
CA ALA A 285 29.06 1.26 -25.71
C ALA A 285 28.10 0.15 -26.19
N GLY A 286 26.79 0.38 -26.03
CA GLY A 286 25.74 -0.54 -26.49
C GLY A 286 24.93 -1.23 -25.40
N THR A 287 25.28 -1.14 -24.12
CA THR A 287 24.45 -1.64 -23.01
C THR A 287 23.84 -0.51 -22.18
N ALA A 288 22.52 -0.55 -22.00
CA ALA A 288 21.83 0.36 -21.10
C ALA A 288 22.35 0.17 -19.66
N PRO A 289 22.64 1.26 -18.92
CA PRO A 289 23.15 1.15 -17.56
C PRO A 289 22.08 0.52 -16.64
N ARG A 290 22.44 -0.57 -15.96
CA ARG A 290 21.58 -1.22 -14.97
C ARG A 290 21.89 -0.68 -13.58
N PHE A 291 20.86 -0.52 -12.77
CA PHE A 291 21.01 -0.09 -11.38
C PHE A 291 21.79 -1.10 -10.54
N ALA A 292 22.71 -0.60 -9.72
CA ALA A 292 23.54 -1.35 -8.79
C ALA A 292 23.42 -0.77 -7.38
N ALA A 293 22.97 -1.60 -6.44
CA ALA A 293 22.79 -1.23 -5.04
C ALA A 293 24.12 -1.32 -4.26
N SER A 294 25.00 -0.34 -4.43
CA SER A 294 26.30 -0.30 -3.73
C SER A 294 26.57 1.06 -3.10
N LYS A 295 27.36 1.08 -2.03
CA LYS A 295 27.87 2.32 -1.41
C LYS A 295 28.95 3.01 -2.26
N HIS A 296 29.55 2.29 -3.20
CA HIS A 296 30.61 2.77 -4.08
C HIS A 296 30.08 3.26 -5.44
N VAL A 297 28.88 2.80 -5.81
CA VAL A 297 28.15 3.24 -7.00
C VAL A 297 27.44 4.55 -6.67
N LEU A 298 27.62 5.57 -7.51
CA LEU A 298 26.94 6.86 -7.38
C LEU A 298 25.98 7.08 -8.55
N TYR A 299 24.83 7.69 -8.24
CA TYR A 299 23.88 8.18 -9.22
C TYR A 299 23.66 9.67 -9.00
N ALA A 300 23.50 10.41 -10.09
CA ALA A 300 23.17 11.83 -10.08
C ALA A 300 21.72 12.04 -10.51
N ILE A 301 21.05 13.02 -9.89
CA ILE A 301 19.71 13.43 -10.32
C ILE A 301 19.85 14.36 -11.53
N THR A 302 19.16 14.03 -12.61
CA THR A 302 19.21 14.81 -13.86
C THR A 302 18.40 16.10 -13.75
N GLN A 303 18.56 17.00 -14.71
CA GLN A 303 17.68 18.17 -14.85
C GLN A 303 16.19 17.79 -15.02
N LYS A 304 15.89 16.64 -15.64
CA LYS A 304 14.51 16.11 -15.70
C LYS A 304 14.06 15.70 -14.30
N GLY A 305 14.87 14.93 -13.58
CA GLY A 305 14.60 14.51 -12.20
C GLY A 305 14.36 15.69 -11.26
N MET A 306 15.20 16.73 -11.30
CA MET A 306 15.05 17.91 -10.45
C MET A 306 13.75 18.70 -10.72
N ARG A 307 13.29 18.73 -11.98
CA ARG A 307 11.99 19.32 -12.33
C ARG A 307 10.83 18.50 -11.78
N ILE A 308 10.88 17.17 -11.93
CA ILE A 308 9.84 16.26 -11.40
C ILE A 308 9.78 16.30 -9.86
N ALA A 309 10.94 16.38 -9.20
CA ALA A 309 11.04 16.57 -7.76
C ALA A 309 10.50 17.93 -7.29
N GLY A 310 10.34 18.89 -8.21
CA GLY A 310 9.85 20.24 -7.92
C GLY A 310 10.91 21.18 -7.35
N TRP A 311 12.20 20.89 -7.54
CA TRP A 311 13.32 21.71 -7.07
C TRP A 311 13.63 22.88 -7.99
N VAL A 312 13.37 22.70 -9.28
CA VAL A 312 13.59 23.71 -10.31
C VAL A 312 12.25 24.08 -10.91
N THR A 313 11.92 25.37 -10.88
CA THR A 313 10.75 25.89 -11.58
C THR A 313 11.00 25.79 -13.09
N SER A 314 10.04 25.20 -13.82
CA SER A 314 10.11 25.22 -15.29
C SER A 314 10.22 26.67 -15.79
N PRO A 315 11.02 26.96 -16.83
CA PRO A 315 11.13 28.31 -17.40
C PRO A 315 9.78 28.89 -17.84
N ASN A 316 8.82 28.02 -18.18
CA ASN A 316 7.46 28.39 -18.58
C ASN A 316 6.47 28.49 -17.40
N GLY A 317 6.94 28.28 -16.17
CA GLY A 317 6.15 28.50 -14.95
C GLY A 317 6.37 29.92 -14.45
N SER A 318 5.59 30.87 -14.95
CA SER A 318 5.59 32.24 -14.45
C SER A 318 5.15 32.26 -12.98
N VAL A 319 6.09 32.47 -12.06
CA VAL A 319 5.83 32.62 -10.61
C VAL A 319 5.41 34.07 -10.27
N HIS A 320 5.38 34.98 -11.24
CA HIS A 320 4.81 36.32 -11.07
C HIS A 320 3.85 36.67 -12.22
N GLY A 321 2.56 36.53 -11.92
CA GLY A 321 1.45 36.94 -12.76
C GLY A 321 0.19 37.26 -11.93
N ASP A 322 0.35 37.69 -10.68
CA ASP A 322 -0.71 38.46 -10.00
C ASP A 322 -0.63 39.89 -10.51
N GLY A 323 -1.37 40.17 -11.58
CA GLY A 323 -1.39 41.47 -12.24
C GLY A 323 -2.23 41.46 -13.50
N THR A 324 -3.54 41.60 -13.33
CA THR A 324 -4.48 42.07 -14.37
C THR A 324 -4.46 41.33 -15.71
N ALA A 325 -4.71 40.02 -15.72
CA ALA A 325 -5.35 39.39 -16.87
C ALA A 325 -6.86 39.35 -16.60
N SER A 326 -7.61 40.23 -17.27
CA SER A 326 -9.07 40.19 -17.30
C SER A 326 -9.53 38.76 -17.52
N ARG A 327 -10.29 38.22 -16.56
CA ARG A 327 -11.06 36.98 -16.70
C ARG A 327 -12.10 37.18 -17.80
N VAL A 328 -11.69 37.02 -19.05
CA VAL A 328 -12.62 36.60 -20.10
C VAL A 328 -12.79 35.11 -19.89
N VAL A 329 -13.75 34.76 -19.04
CA VAL A 329 -14.30 33.39 -19.00
C VAL A 329 -14.95 33.20 -20.38
N PRO A 330 -14.47 32.30 -21.24
CA PRO A 330 -15.23 31.94 -22.42
C PRO A 330 -16.56 31.37 -21.92
N ASN A 331 -17.67 32.05 -22.24
CA ASN A 331 -19.00 31.51 -22.04
C ASN A 331 -19.09 30.20 -22.84
N GLY A 332 -18.93 29.07 -22.16
CA GLY A 332 -18.94 27.75 -22.79
C GLY A 332 -17.96 26.71 -22.23
N VAL A 333 -17.23 26.96 -21.13
CA VAL A 333 -16.50 25.89 -20.44
C VAL A 333 -17.55 24.91 -19.91
N VAL A 334 -17.72 23.77 -20.59
CA VAL A 334 -18.49 22.64 -20.10
C VAL A 334 -18.04 22.40 -18.67
N ARG A 335 -18.96 22.57 -17.72
CA ARG A 335 -18.70 22.40 -16.30
C ARG A 335 -18.42 20.92 -16.09
N ASP A 336 -17.16 20.50 -16.32
CA ASP A 336 -16.83 19.08 -16.31
C ASP A 336 -17.22 18.49 -14.96
N SER A 337 -18.09 17.49 -15.02
CA SER A 337 -18.63 16.88 -13.82
C SER A 337 -17.49 16.29 -13.00
N ASN A 338 -17.52 16.48 -11.68
CA ASN A 338 -16.58 15.80 -10.79
C ASN A 338 -16.66 14.26 -10.94
N THR A 339 -17.78 13.75 -11.47
CA THR A 339 -17.93 12.37 -11.93
C THR A 339 -16.87 12.00 -12.97
N ASN A 340 -16.67 12.81 -14.01
CA ASN A 340 -15.66 12.54 -15.06
C ASN A 340 -14.24 12.59 -14.48
N ARG A 341 -13.98 13.60 -13.63
CA ARG A 341 -12.70 13.71 -12.90
C ARG A 341 -12.45 12.47 -12.06
N MET A 342 -13.46 12.02 -11.32
CA MET A 342 -13.37 10.82 -10.49
C MET A 342 -13.02 9.60 -11.34
N THR A 343 -13.70 9.39 -12.48
CA THR A 343 -13.41 8.28 -13.42
C THR A 343 -11.96 8.28 -13.90
N VAL A 344 -11.42 9.44 -14.25
CA VAL A 344 -10.00 9.56 -14.65
C VAL A 344 -9.08 9.25 -13.46
N ILE A 345 -9.37 9.81 -12.28
CA ILE A 345 -8.55 9.62 -11.07
C ILE A 345 -8.47 8.14 -10.68
N ILE A 346 -9.57 7.39 -10.71
CA ILE A 346 -9.56 5.96 -10.33
C ILE A 346 -8.93 5.04 -11.38
N SER A 347 -8.88 5.48 -12.64
CA SER A 347 -8.38 4.69 -13.76
C SER A 347 -6.88 4.86 -13.94
N ASP A 348 -6.36 6.06 -13.68
CA ASP A 348 -4.94 6.37 -13.72
C ASP A 348 -4.24 5.96 -12.40
N PRO A 349 -3.28 5.03 -12.40
CA PRO A 349 -2.62 4.54 -11.18
C PRO A 349 -1.94 5.66 -10.37
N ALA A 350 -1.29 6.60 -11.04
CA ALA A 350 -0.57 7.68 -10.38
C ALA A 350 -1.53 8.72 -9.74
N LEU A 351 -2.66 9.03 -10.38
CA LEU A 351 -3.70 9.88 -9.78
C LEU A 351 -4.37 9.16 -8.62
N ARG A 352 -4.62 7.86 -8.76
CA ARG A 352 -5.18 7.02 -7.70
C ARG A 352 -4.27 6.96 -6.47
N LEU A 353 -2.95 6.89 -6.67
CA LEU A 353 -1.96 6.97 -5.60
C LEU A 353 -2.08 8.30 -4.84
N LEU A 354 -2.03 9.43 -5.57
CA LEU A 354 -2.16 10.77 -4.97
C LEU A 354 -3.50 10.96 -4.24
N PHE A 355 -4.58 10.47 -4.83
CA PHE A 355 -5.91 10.55 -4.25
C PHE A 355 -6.04 9.68 -2.99
N ARG A 356 -5.42 8.50 -2.96
CA ARG A 356 -5.36 7.65 -1.75
C ARG A 356 -4.65 8.38 -0.59
N GLU A 357 -3.52 9.02 -0.87
CA GLU A 357 -2.81 9.80 0.15
C GLU A 357 -3.69 10.92 0.71
N TYR A 358 -4.39 11.64 -0.17
CA TYR A 358 -5.33 12.68 0.23
C TYR A 358 -6.46 12.12 1.12
N LEU A 359 -7.10 11.03 0.71
CA LEU A 359 -8.19 10.41 1.49
C LEU A 359 -7.69 9.89 2.84
N ARG A 360 -6.45 9.42 2.93
CA ARG A 360 -5.82 9.03 4.19
C ARG A 360 -5.64 10.22 5.13
N GLU A 361 -5.19 11.37 4.61
CA GLU A 361 -5.03 12.61 5.37
C GLU A 361 -6.37 13.17 5.87
N THR A 362 -7.46 12.92 5.13
CA THR A 362 -8.81 13.33 5.51
C THR A 362 -9.63 12.22 6.18
N HIS A 363 -9.01 11.12 6.58
CA HIS A 363 -9.64 9.99 7.28
C HIS A 363 -10.86 9.40 6.56
N CYS A 364 -10.79 9.25 5.24
CA CYS A 364 -11.85 8.67 4.41
C CYS A 364 -11.30 7.71 3.33
N GLU A 365 -10.12 7.10 3.59
CA GLU A 365 -9.42 6.14 2.72
C GLU A 365 -10.28 4.90 2.41
N GLU A 366 -11.13 4.49 3.36
CA GLU A 366 -12.00 3.32 3.25
C GLU A 366 -12.94 3.39 2.04
N ASN A 367 -13.33 4.58 1.60
CA ASN A 367 -14.19 4.75 0.42
C ASN A 367 -13.50 4.29 -0.87
N LEU A 368 -12.24 4.68 -1.07
CA LEU A 368 -11.47 4.25 -2.23
C LEU A 368 -11.08 2.78 -2.12
N ALA A 369 -10.75 2.32 -0.91
CA ALA A 369 -10.46 0.91 -0.65
C ALA A 369 -11.66 0.04 -1.05
N PHE A 370 -12.85 0.32 -0.53
CA PHE A 370 -14.07 -0.39 -0.89
C PHE A 370 -14.34 -0.36 -2.39
N TYR A 371 -14.22 0.81 -3.03
CA TYR A 371 -14.47 0.94 -4.47
C TYR A 371 -13.59 0.00 -5.30
N VAL A 372 -12.27 -0.01 -5.04
CA VAL A 372 -11.30 -0.82 -5.77
C VAL A 372 -11.51 -2.32 -5.50
N GLU A 373 -11.84 -2.68 -4.28
CA GLU A 373 -12.08 -4.05 -3.86
C GLU A 373 -13.35 -4.63 -4.48
N VAL A 374 -14.46 -3.91 -4.40
CA VAL A 374 -15.72 -4.33 -5.04
C VAL A 374 -15.55 -4.43 -6.55
N ARG A 375 -14.77 -3.54 -7.19
CA ARG A 375 -14.49 -3.62 -8.63
C ARG A 375 -13.77 -4.91 -8.98
N SER A 376 -12.82 -5.31 -8.15
CA SER A 376 -12.06 -6.55 -8.35
C SER A 376 -12.95 -7.78 -8.12
N PHE A 377 -13.77 -7.76 -7.06
CA PHE A 377 -14.78 -8.77 -6.80
C PHE A 377 -15.76 -8.95 -7.96
N LEU A 378 -16.32 -7.85 -8.49
CA LEU A 378 -17.26 -7.90 -9.61
C LEU A 378 -16.60 -8.46 -10.88
N ALA A 379 -15.35 -8.10 -11.15
CA ALA A 379 -14.60 -8.65 -12.28
C ALA A 379 -14.38 -10.17 -12.14
N GLU A 380 -14.05 -10.64 -10.94
CA GLU A 380 -13.88 -12.08 -10.64
C GLU A 380 -15.21 -12.82 -10.75
N TYR A 381 -16.29 -12.27 -10.20
CA TYR A 381 -17.65 -12.79 -10.33
C TYR A 381 -18.06 -12.95 -11.80
N GLU A 382 -17.83 -11.93 -12.63
CA GLU A 382 -18.13 -11.99 -14.07
C GLU A 382 -17.26 -12.97 -14.84
N ARG A 383 -16.02 -13.21 -14.39
CA ARG A 383 -15.15 -14.25 -14.96
C ARG A 383 -15.66 -15.64 -14.59
N ALA A 384 -15.96 -15.87 -13.31
CA ALA A 384 -16.52 -17.12 -12.82
C ALA A 384 -17.83 -17.51 -13.53
N LYS A 385 -18.64 -16.51 -13.91
CA LYS A 385 -19.90 -16.69 -14.65
C LYS A 385 -19.69 -17.01 -16.13
N ARG A 386 -18.67 -16.44 -16.78
CA ARG A 386 -18.40 -16.60 -18.22
C ARG A 386 -17.68 -17.90 -18.57
N ASP A 387 -16.75 -18.36 -17.73
CA ASP A 387 -15.87 -19.50 -18.03
C ASP A 387 -16.54 -20.88 -17.88
N THR A 388 -17.82 -20.97 -17.49
CA THR A 388 -18.45 -22.28 -17.24
C THR A 388 -19.88 -22.42 -17.74
N SER A 389 -20.15 -23.47 -18.52
CA SER A 389 -21.52 -23.95 -18.81
C SER A 389 -22.22 -24.53 -17.56
N SER A 390 -21.45 -24.83 -16.50
CA SER A 390 -21.91 -25.22 -15.16
C SER A 390 -20.93 -24.71 -14.10
N PRO A 391 -21.24 -23.63 -13.34
CA PRO A 391 -20.25 -23.01 -12.46
C PRO A 391 -19.80 -23.99 -11.37
N ARG A 392 -18.47 -24.17 -11.22
CA ARG A 392 -17.89 -25.07 -10.22
C ARG A 392 -18.26 -24.56 -8.82
N LEU A 393 -18.92 -25.39 -8.02
CA LEU A 393 -19.39 -25.03 -6.66
C LEU A 393 -18.29 -24.47 -5.77
N ASP A 394 -17.04 -24.92 -5.95
CA ASP A 394 -15.89 -24.41 -5.21
C ASP A 394 -15.60 -22.93 -5.51
N ILE A 395 -15.68 -22.50 -6.77
CA ILE A 395 -15.48 -21.10 -7.17
C ILE A 395 -16.58 -20.23 -6.58
N ILE A 396 -17.84 -20.69 -6.61
CA ILE A 396 -18.97 -19.96 -6.05
C ILE A 396 -18.79 -19.76 -4.54
N ARG A 397 -18.37 -20.81 -3.83
CA ARG A 397 -18.10 -20.76 -2.38
C ARG A 397 -16.96 -19.81 -2.05
N GLU A 398 -15.89 -19.84 -2.83
CA GLU A 398 -14.74 -18.92 -2.67
C GLU A 398 -15.13 -17.46 -2.94
N THR A 399 -15.89 -17.22 -4.01
CA THR A 399 -16.41 -15.88 -4.36
C THR A 399 -17.35 -15.37 -3.27
N LEU A 400 -18.24 -16.23 -2.75
CA LEU A 400 -19.14 -15.87 -1.66
C LEU A 400 -18.38 -15.57 -0.36
N ALA A 401 -17.32 -16.33 -0.03
CA ALA A 401 -16.44 -16.05 1.11
C ALA A 401 -15.74 -14.69 0.96
N SER A 402 -15.31 -14.34 -0.25
CA SER A 402 -14.80 -12.99 -0.56
C SER A 402 -15.86 -11.91 -0.30
N ALA A 403 -17.12 -12.14 -0.71
CA ALA A 403 -18.21 -11.21 -0.44
C ALA A 403 -18.49 -11.01 1.06
N TYR A 404 -18.48 -12.09 1.86
CA TYR A 404 -18.60 -12.00 3.31
C TYR A 404 -17.45 -11.19 3.94
N SER A 405 -16.22 -11.37 3.43
CA SER A 405 -15.05 -10.63 3.90
C SER A 405 -15.20 -9.13 3.63
N LEU A 406 -15.67 -8.75 2.43
CA LEU A 406 -15.95 -7.35 2.07
C LEU A 406 -17.07 -6.75 2.93
N TYR A 407 -18.15 -7.51 3.14
CA TYR A 407 -19.25 -7.08 4.01
C TYR A 407 -18.77 -6.81 5.43
N ASN A 408 -18.07 -7.77 6.04
CA ASN A 408 -17.57 -7.62 7.41
C ASN A 408 -16.57 -6.47 7.54
N ALA A 409 -15.76 -6.22 6.51
CA ALA A 409 -14.77 -5.16 6.55
C ALA A 409 -15.35 -3.74 6.34
N PHE A 410 -16.40 -3.56 5.54
CA PHE A 410 -16.86 -2.20 5.17
C PHE A 410 -18.31 -1.86 5.49
N LEU A 411 -19.15 -2.88 5.72
CA LEU A 411 -20.60 -2.72 5.73
C LEU A 411 -21.25 -3.25 7.01
N ALA A 412 -20.59 -4.17 7.71
CA ALA A 412 -21.07 -4.69 8.98
C ALA A 412 -21.14 -3.57 10.05
N PRO A 413 -22.18 -3.58 10.90
CA PRO A 413 -22.33 -2.56 11.95
C PRO A 413 -21.15 -2.52 12.92
N GLY A 414 -20.57 -1.33 13.09
CA GLY A 414 -19.40 -1.12 13.95
C GLY A 414 -18.12 -1.74 13.39
N SER A 415 -18.07 -1.94 12.07
CA SER A 415 -16.79 -2.16 11.39
C SER A 415 -15.88 -0.95 11.58
N PRO A 416 -14.56 -1.14 11.80
CA PRO A 416 -13.61 -0.04 11.84
C PRO A 416 -13.52 0.78 10.56
N CYS A 417 -13.89 0.19 9.42
CA CYS A 417 -13.92 0.84 8.10
C CYS A 417 -15.36 0.97 7.58
N GLU A 418 -16.33 1.15 8.48
CA GLU A 418 -17.74 1.27 8.13
C GLU A 418 -18.01 2.45 7.19
N LEU A 419 -18.59 2.16 6.02
CA LEU A 419 -18.89 3.16 5.00
C LEU A 419 -20.13 3.97 5.30
N ASN A 420 -20.18 5.20 4.79
CA ASN A 420 -21.38 6.03 4.83
C ASN A 420 -22.25 5.82 3.57
N ILE A 421 -23.07 4.77 3.58
CA ILE A 421 -24.04 4.48 2.50
C ILE A 421 -25.49 4.53 2.99
N ASP A 422 -26.43 4.62 2.04
CA ASP A 422 -27.87 4.63 2.31
C ASP A 422 -28.30 3.44 3.19
N HIS A 423 -29.16 3.72 4.16
CA HIS A 423 -29.62 2.75 5.15
C HIS A 423 -30.41 1.60 4.51
N ASN A 424 -31.20 1.86 3.46
CA ASN A 424 -31.96 0.80 2.80
C ASN A 424 -31.03 -0.14 2.04
N LEU A 425 -30.01 0.39 1.36
CA LEU A 425 -29.01 -0.41 0.66
C LEU A 425 -28.21 -1.28 1.64
N ARG A 426 -27.82 -0.73 2.79
CA ARG A 426 -27.17 -1.50 3.86
C ARG A 426 -28.04 -2.64 4.35
N ASN A 427 -29.31 -2.37 4.64
CA ASN A 427 -30.23 -3.39 5.14
C ASN A 427 -30.48 -4.49 4.09
N ALA A 428 -30.54 -4.13 2.80
CA ALA A 428 -30.62 -5.11 1.72
C ALA A 428 -29.38 -6.01 1.70
N LEU A 429 -28.17 -5.45 1.78
CA LEU A 429 -26.92 -6.21 1.84
C LEU A 429 -26.87 -7.15 3.04
N ALA A 430 -27.18 -6.63 4.23
CA ALA A 430 -27.20 -7.41 5.46
C ALA A 430 -28.20 -8.58 5.38
N GLY A 431 -29.41 -8.32 4.87
CA GLY A 431 -30.43 -9.34 4.69
C GLY A 431 -30.02 -10.46 3.71
N ARG A 432 -29.26 -10.14 2.66
CA ARG A 432 -28.74 -11.15 1.72
C ARG A 432 -27.58 -11.95 2.31
N MET A 433 -26.69 -11.31 3.04
CA MET A 433 -25.60 -12.00 3.74
C MET A 433 -26.11 -13.01 4.77
N THR A 434 -27.23 -12.75 5.44
CA THR A 434 -27.79 -13.71 6.41
C THR A 434 -28.54 -14.88 5.76
N ARG A 435 -29.00 -14.73 4.51
CA ARG A 435 -29.72 -15.77 3.75
C ARG A 435 -28.82 -16.67 2.90
N ALA A 436 -27.58 -16.28 2.67
CA ALA A 436 -26.63 -16.98 1.81
C ALA A 436 -26.02 -18.25 2.46
N VAL A 437 -26.77 -18.94 3.33
CA VAL A 437 -26.41 -20.21 3.97
C VAL A 437 -27.50 -21.22 3.62
N GLY A 438 -27.34 -21.96 2.51
CA GLY A 438 -28.38 -22.84 1.95
C GLY A 438 -27.87 -23.79 0.85
N GLU A 439 -28.79 -24.47 0.16
CA GLU A 439 -28.50 -25.41 -0.94
C GLU A 439 -27.84 -24.74 -2.16
N ASP A 440 -27.21 -25.54 -3.03
CA ASP A 440 -26.34 -25.07 -4.12
C ASP A 440 -27.00 -24.06 -5.09
N GLU A 441 -28.27 -24.25 -5.47
CA GLU A 441 -29.01 -23.28 -6.31
C GLU A 441 -29.29 -21.95 -5.57
N GLN A 442 -29.50 -22.00 -4.25
CA GLN A 442 -29.76 -20.81 -3.44
C GLN A 442 -28.50 -19.98 -3.23
N MET A 443 -27.32 -20.63 -3.14
CA MET A 443 -26.04 -19.93 -3.05
C MET A 443 -25.76 -19.11 -4.31
N LEU A 444 -26.02 -19.68 -5.49
CA LEU A 444 -25.78 -18.98 -6.76
C LEU A 444 -26.69 -17.77 -6.93
N LYS A 445 -27.99 -17.95 -6.63
CA LYS A 445 -28.95 -16.84 -6.64
C LYS A 445 -28.58 -15.74 -5.62
N SER A 446 -28.12 -16.14 -4.44
CA SER A 446 -27.68 -15.19 -3.42
C SER A 446 -26.45 -14.40 -3.88
N LEU A 447 -25.48 -15.06 -4.52
CA LEU A 447 -24.28 -14.42 -5.04
C LEU A 447 -24.62 -13.39 -6.12
N ASP A 448 -25.52 -13.71 -7.05
CA ASP A 448 -26.00 -12.79 -8.09
C ASP A 448 -26.65 -11.53 -7.47
N GLU A 449 -27.51 -11.71 -6.47
CA GLU A 449 -28.16 -10.60 -5.78
C GLU A 449 -27.15 -9.74 -4.99
N VAL A 450 -26.16 -10.37 -4.37
CA VAL A 450 -25.06 -9.69 -3.67
C VAL A 450 -24.22 -8.86 -4.65
N ALA A 451 -23.88 -9.40 -5.81
CA ALA A 451 -23.13 -8.68 -6.83
C ALA A 451 -23.86 -7.42 -7.28
N VAL A 452 -25.18 -7.50 -7.52
CA VAL A 452 -26.01 -6.33 -7.85
C VAL A 452 -26.00 -5.28 -6.73
N LEU A 453 -26.11 -5.69 -5.48
CA LEU A 453 -26.10 -4.76 -4.35
C LEU A 453 -24.72 -4.13 -4.14
N PHE A 454 -23.64 -4.87 -4.37
CA PHE A 454 -22.28 -4.33 -4.34
C PHE A 454 -22.03 -3.35 -5.46
N ASP A 455 -22.53 -3.59 -6.67
CA ASP A 455 -22.47 -2.61 -7.77
C ASP A 455 -23.20 -1.30 -7.42
N GLN A 456 -24.38 -1.39 -6.81
CA GLN A 456 -25.12 -0.23 -6.30
C GLN A 456 -24.34 0.51 -5.21
N ALA A 457 -23.75 -0.22 -4.25
CA ALA A 457 -22.95 0.36 -3.18
C ALA A 457 -21.68 1.03 -3.71
N GLN A 458 -21.00 0.39 -4.65
CA GLN A 458 -19.83 0.95 -5.34
C GLN A 458 -20.20 2.24 -6.07
N SER A 459 -21.32 2.26 -6.79
CA SER A 459 -21.82 3.44 -7.49
C SER A 459 -22.17 4.58 -6.52
N SER A 460 -22.73 4.27 -5.36
CA SER A 460 -23.02 5.25 -4.30
C SER A 460 -21.73 5.86 -3.75
N VAL A 461 -20.75 5.03 -3.37
CA VAL A 461 -19.45 5.46 -2.83
C VAL A 461 -18.65 6.25 -3.88
N PHE A 462 -18.73 5.87 -5.15
CA PHE A 462 -18.14 6.63 -6.25
C PHE A 462 -18.72 8.05 -6.32
N LYS A 463 -20.05 8.19 -6.26
CA LYS A 463 -20.73 9.50 -6.27
C LYS A 463 -20.40 10.32 -5.02
N LEU A 464 -20.28 9.68 -3.86
CA LEU A 464 -19.84 10.32 -2.62
C LEU A 464 -18.44 10.92 -2.78
N MET A 465 -17.46 10.12 -3.21
CA MET A 465 -16.09 10.60 -3.46
C MET A 465 -16.04 11.68 -4.54
N ALA A 466 -16.80 11.54 -5.62
CA ALA A 466 -16.87 12.52 -6.70
C ALA A 466 -17.45 13.87 -6.23
N SER A 467 -18.46 13.85 -5.36
CA SER A 467 -19.12 15.07 -4.89
C SER A 467 -18.38 15.76 -3.74
N ASP A 468 -17.81 14.99 -2.80
CA ASP A 468 -17.18 15.55 -1.60
C ASP A 468 -15.64 15.61 -1.69
N SER A 469 -14.99 14.50 -2.03
CA SER A 469 -13.52 14.38 -1.96
C SER A 469 -12.81 15.01 -3.16
N VAL A 470 -13.30 14.80 -4.39
CA VAL A 470 -12.63 15.26 -5.62
C VAL A 470 -12.47 16.80 -5.68
N PRO A 471 -13.47 17.62 -5.33
CA PRO A 471 -13.32 19.07 -5.33
C PRO A 471 -12.26 19.56 -4.34
N LYS A 472 -12.19 18.93 -3.16
CA LYS A 472 -11.22 19.27 -2.11
C LYS A 472 -9.81 18.84 -2.53
N PHE A 473 -9.66 17.61 -3.01
CA PHE A 473 -8.41 17.10 -3.59
C PHE A 473 -7.85 18.00 -4.69
N SER A 474 -8.70 18.49 -5.58
CA SER A 474 -8.28 19.35 -6.71
C SER A 474 -7.84 20.75 -6.26
N ARG A 475 -8.32 21.23 -5.10
CA ARG A 475 -8.02 22.56 -4.54
C ARG A 475 -6.85 22.55 -3.56
N GLU A 476 -6.56 21.39 -2.98
CA GLU A 476 -5.49 21.23 -1.99
C GLU A 476 -4.12 21.59 -2.63
N PRO A 477 -3.42 22.63 -2.14
CA PRO A 477 -2.19 23.14 -2.77
C PRO A 477 -1.11 22.07 -3.02
N LYS A 478 -1.00 21.11 -2.10
CA LYS A 478 -0.09 19.95 -2.18
C LYS A 478 -0.29 19.14 -3.47
N TYR A 479 -1.55 18.89 -3.85
CA TYR A 479 -1.91 18.06 -4.99
C TYR A 479 -2.17 18.89 -6.26
N ALA A 480 -2.75 20.07 -6.13
CA ALA A 480 -3.10 20.96 -7.24
C ALA A 480 -1.92 21.30 -8.16
N ARG A 481 -0.70 21.41 -7.61
CA ARG A 481 0.52 21.58 -8.42
C ARG A 481 0.79 20.38 -9.33
N VAL A 482 0.74 19.17 -8.76
CA VAL A 482 1.00 17.92 -9.49
C VAL A 482 -0.10 17.65 -10.52
N LEU A 483 -1.36 17.92 -10.20
CA LEU A 483 -2.48 17.75 -11.13
C LEU A 483 -2.38 18.66 -12.36
N ARG A 484 -1.92 19.91 -12.17
CA ARG A 484 -1.66 20.84 -13.28
C ARG A 484 -0.48 20.38 -14.15
N GLU A 485 0.61 19.96 -13.53
CA GLU A 485 1.79 19.41 -14.24
C GLU A 485 1.42 18.19 -15.09
N ARG A 486 0.52 17.34 -14.59
CA ARG A 486 0.04 16.15 -15.30
C ARG A 486 -1.05 16.42 -16.34
N ASN A 487 -1.42 17.67 -16.56
CA ASN A 487 -2.46 18.07 -17.49
C ASN A 487 -3.75 17.25 -17.34
N LEU A 488 -4.30 17.21 -16.11
CA LEU A 488 -5.53 16.46 -15.81
C LEU A 488 -6.66 16.79 -16.80
N GLU A 489 -6.78 18.05 -17.21
CA GLU A 489 -7.77 18.51 -18.19
C GLU A 489 -7.56 17.86 -19.58
N GLY A 490 -6.32 17.71 -20.02
CA GLY A 490 -6.00 16.96 -21.23
C GLY A 490 -6.35 15.47 -21.14
N LEU A 491 -6.08 14.83 -20.00
CA LEU A 491 -6.46 13.43 -19.77
C LEU A 491 -7.99 13.25 -19.80
N MET A 492 -8.74 14.21 -19.26
CA MET A 492 -10.21 14.21 -19.31
C MET A 492 -10.72 14.32 -20.76
N ASN A 493 -10.12 15.18 -21.57
CA ASN A 493 -10.49 15.33 -22.98
C ASN A 493 -10.22 14.06 -23.78
N SER A 494 -9.06 13.42 -23.57
CA SER A 494 -8.74 12.14 -24.18
C SER A 494 -9.72 11.04 -23.76
N PHE A 495 -10.08 10.98 -22.48
CA PHE A 495 -11.04 10.00 -21.96
C PHE A 495 -12.45 10.21 -22.55
N ALA A 496 -12.91 11.45 -22.65
CA ALA A 496 -14.18 11.78 -23.28
C ALA A 496 -14.21 11.35 -24.76
N SER A 497 -13.12 11.55 -25.50
CA SER A 497 -13.02 11.11 -26.91
C SER A 497 -13.02 9.59 -27.07
N ALA A 498 -12.38 8.86 -26.15
CA ALA A 498 -12.34 7.39 -26.15
C ALA A 498 -13.66 6.75 -25.72
N SER A 499 -14.51 7.44 -24.96
CA SER A 499 -15.82 6.94 -24.52
C SER A 499 -16.93 7.13 -25.56
N ILE A 500 -16.67 7.91 -26.61
CA ILE A 500 -17.58 8.17 -27.74
C ILE A 500 -17.25 7.26 -28.94
N SER A 501 -16.11 6.58 -28.90
CA SER A 501 -15.64 5.59 -29.89
C SER A 501 -15.98 4.18 -29.42
#